data_AF-A0A6A7LJJ2-F1
#
_entry.id   AF-A0A6A7LJJ2-F1
#
_cell.length_a   1.000
_cell.length_b   1.000
_cell.length_c   1.000
_cell.angle_alpha   90.00
_cell.angle_beta   90.00
_cell.angle_gamma   90.00
#
_symmetry.space_group_name_H-M   'P 1'
#
loop_
_entity.id
_entity.type
_entity.pdbx_description
1 polymer ?
#
loop_
_entity_poly.entity_id
_entity_poly.type
_entity_poly.pdbx_seq_one_letter_code
_entity_poly.pdbx_strand_id
1 'polypeptide(L)'
;MGSYISGYLRGIKRIYNDKQPAGMEVALMPTTLSTTVRHIYDRVPNPLNSQLIADFHSYMKDNITSERHQNNNLKAIIAFAEFLGPDTTFPQLTTSDQITKFLDTKMKADILDPDKRWITTWNDYLVRIKHFFRWLQNENAKWEKSGDAHYTLFSTADWKTPVFADIKTKRTKRLSPYDDNEIWDLEELKTVIKYEPHKRNKAALSLLWDS
;
A
#
# COMPACT_ATOMS: atom_id res chain seq x y z
N MET A 1 40.05 20.54 27.24
CA MET A 1 40.51 19.14 27.23
C MET A 1 39.48 18.26 27.92
N GLY A 2 39.06 17.16 27.30
CA GLY A 2 38.19 16.16 27.93
C GLY A 2 37.11 15.63 26.99
N SER A 3 37.53 14.84 26.00
CA SER A 3 36.69 14.15 25.01
C SER A 3 35.87 13.03 25.66
N TYR A 4 34.55 13.09 25.55
CA TYR A 4 33.62 11.99 25.85
C TYR A 4 33.03 11.45 24.54
N ILE A 5 33.84 10.73 23.78
CA ILE A 5 33.37 9.82 22.73
C ILE A 5 33.97 8.45 23.01
N SER A 6 33.28 7.64 23.81
CA SER A 6 33.63 6.23 23.98
C SER A 6 32.40 5.46 24.44
N GLY A 7 31.78 4.71 23.52
CA GLY A 7 30.70 3.79 23.85
C GLY A 7 29.95 3.22 22.63
N TYR A 8 29.70 4.02 21.60
CA TYR A 8 28.77 3.63 20.52
C TYR A 8 29.38 3.00 19.27
N LEU A 9 30.71 2.95 19.13
CA LEU A 9 31.36 2.48 17.88
C LEU A 9 31.96 1.06 17.95
N ARG A 10 31.57 0.25 18.94
CA ARG A 10 32.02 -1.16 19.03
C ARG A 10 31.00 -2.21 18.57
N GLY A 11 29.86 -1.79 18.00
CA GLY A 11 28.79 -2.68 17.55
C GLY A 11 28.68 -2.93 16.03
N ILE A 12 29.41 -2.20 15.17
CA ILE A 12 29.17 -2.20 13.71
C ILE A 12 30.37 -2.76 12.92
N LYS A 13 31.02 -3.81 13.44
CA LYS A 13 32.12 -4.48 12.71
C LYS A 13 32.09 -6.00 12.79
N ARG A 14 30.90 -6.59 12.84
CA ARG A 14 30.74 -8.05 12.90
C ARG A 14 29.54 -8.60 12.14
N ILE A 15 29.21 -8.05 10.98
CA ILE A 15 28.32 -8.73 10.02
C ILE A 15 28.75 -8.36 8.60
N TYR A 16 29.89 -8.87 8.14
CA TYR A 16 30.17 -9.04 6.70
C TYR A 16 31.35 -9.98 6.59
N ASN A 17 31.06 -11.26 6.76
CA ASN A 17 31.81 -12.39 6.21
C ASN A 17 31.06 -13.65 6.63
N ASP A 18 29.99 -13.96 5.91
CA ASP A 18 29.67 -15.36 5.73
C ASP A 18 29.20 -15.60 4.29
N LYS A 19 29.76 -16.64 3.70
CA LYS A 19 29.53 -17.02 2.31
C LYS A 19 28.05 -17.40 2.17
N GLN A 20 27.32 -16.75 1.25
CA GLN A 20 25.96 -17.18 0.90
C GLN A 20 26.01 -18.57 0.26
N PRO A 21 25.29 -19.58 0.77
CA PRO A 21 24.91 -20.72 -0.04
C PRO A 21 23.80 -20.27 -1.00
N ALA A 22 24.00 -20.58 -2.29
CA ALA A 22 23.00 -20.35 -3.32
C ALA A 22 21.77 -21.25 -3.05
N GLY A 23 20.58 -20.66 -3.01
CA GLY A 23 19.33 -21.42 -3.16
C GLY A 23 18.28 -21.36 -2.04
N MET A 24 18.30 -20.39 -1.12
CA MET A 24 17.13 -20.12 -0.27
C MET A 24 16.51 -18.79 -0.63
N GLU A 25 15.33 -18.85 -1.24
CA GLU A 25 14.42 -17.72 -1.40
C GLU A 25 14.04 -17.22 0.01
N VAL A 26 14.70 -16.15 0.45
CA VAL A 26 14.42 -15.51 1.74
C VAL A 26 13.00 -14.97 1.64
N ALA A 27 12.06 -15.58 2.36
CA ALA A 27 10.71 -15.07 2.50
C ALA A 27 10.79 -13.59 2.94
N LEU A 28 10.51 -12.68 2.01
CA LEU A 28 10.54 -11.24 2.24
C LEU A 28 9.54 -10.92 3.35
N MET A 29 10.03 -10.63 4.55
CA MET A 29 9.17 -10.20 5.65
C MET A 29 8.36 -8.97 5.20
N PRO A 30 7.08 -8.86 5.60
CA PRO A 30 6.28 -7.70 5.28
C PRO A 30 7.01 -6.43 5.72
N THR A 31 7.30 -5.54 4.77
CA THR A 31 7.98 -4.27 5.06
C THR A 31 7.20 -3.52 6.13
N THR A 32 7.85 -3.21 7.26
CA THR A 32 7.22 -2.46 8.35
C THR A 32 6.91 -1.03 7.91
N LEU A 33 5.94 -0.38 8.57
CA LEU A 33 5.63 1.02 8.30
C LEU A 33 6.86 1.92 8.46
N SER A 34 7.68 1.69 9.49
CA SER A 34 8.93 2.41 9.73
C SER A 34 9.90 2.32 8.53
N THR A 35 10.06 1.12 7.96
CA THR A 35 10.88 0.94 6.75
C THR A 35 10.31 1.69 5.56
N THR A 36 9.00 1.67 5.37
CA THR A 36 8.34 2.40 4.26
C THR A 36 8.45 3.91 4.43
N VAL A 37 8.36 4.45 5.64
CA VAL A 37 8.58 5.87 5.92
C VAL A 37 10.01 6.27 5.57
N ARG A 38 11.02 5.43 5.88
CA ARG A 38 12.40 5.68 5.44
C ARG A 38 12.53 5.74 3.92
N HIS A 39 11.81 4.85 3.22
CA HIS A 39 11.81 4.82 1.76
C HIS A 39 11.24 6.08 1.09
N ILE A 40 10.48 6.92 1.81
CA ILE A 40 10.06 8.22 1.29
C ILE A 40 11.28 9.04 0.88
N TYR A 41 12.35 9.01 1.67
CA TYR A 41 13.57 9.78 1.41
C TYR A 41 14.62 8.98 0.63
N ASP A 42 14.70 7.65 0.84
CA ASP A 42 15.70 6.82 0.16
C ASP A 42 15.39 6.60 -1.33
N ARG A 43 14.10 6.56 -1.69
CA ARG A 43 13.64 6.03 -2.98
C ARG A 43 12.98 7.08 -3.88
N VAL A 44 12.35 8.10 -3.31
CA VAL A 44 11.66 9.13 -4.10
C VAL A 44 12.68 10.13 -4.64
N PRO A 45 12.90 10.21 -5.97
CA PRO A 45 13.99 11.03 -6.52
C PRO A 45 13.74 12.54 -6.38
N ASN A 46 12.47 12.95 -6.43
CA ASN A 46 12.10 14.35 -6.35
C ASN A 46 11.84 14.78 -4.89
N PRO A 47 12.55 15.81 -4.37
CA PRO A 47 12.45 16.20 -2.97
C PRO A 47 11.07 16.78 -2.62
N LEU A 48 10.42 17.52 -3.53
CA LEU A 48 9.06 18.03 -3.30
C LEU A 48 8.07 16.87 -3.17
N ASN A 49 8.16 15.87 -4.05
CA ASN A 49 7.31 14.68 -3.96
C ASN A 49 7.55 13.91 -2.65
N SER A 50 8.81 13.77 -2.21
CA SER A 50 9.11 13.12 -0.93
C SER A 50 8.47 13.86 0.25
N GLN A 51 8.50 15.19 0.24
CA GLN A 51 7.87 16.00 1.28
C GLN A 51 6.35 15.82 1.28
N LEU A 52 5.71 15.89 0.11
CA LEU A 52 4.26 15.70 -0.01
C LEU A 52 3.81 14.30 0.46
N ILE A 53 4.63 13.28 0.24
CA ILE A 53 4.34 11.92 0.75
C ILE A 53 4.50 11.86 2.28
N ALA A 54 5.49 12.54 2.85
CA ALA A 54 5.67 12.64 4.30
C ALA A 54 4.50 13.40 4.96
N ASP A 55 4.02 14.46 4.33
CA ASP A 55 2.85 15.22 4.80
C ASP A 55 1.58 14.36 4.73
N PHE A 56 1.43 13.57 3.66
CA PHE A 56 0.33 12.61 3.53
C PHE A 56 0.36 11.53 4.62
N HIS A 57 1.56 11.04 4.97
CA HIS A 57 1.72 10.11 6.09
C HIS A 57 1.28 10.74 7.42
N SER A 58 1.69 11.98 7.69
CA SER A 58 1.28 12.72 8.89
C SER A 58 -0.24 12.88 8.95
N TYR A 59 -0.86 13.28 7.84
CA TYR A 59 -2.32 13.32 7.72
C TYR A 59 -2.99 11.99 8.08
N MET A 60 -2.51 10.86 7.52
CA MET A 60 -3.10 9.55 7.81
C MET A 60 -2.93 9.13 9.27
N LYS A 61 -1.81 9.53 9.90
CA LYS A 61 -1.53 9.27 11.31
C LYS A 61 -2.46 10.07 12.23
N ASP A 62 -2.68 11.34 11.92
CA ASP A 62 -3.55 12.23 12.70
C ASP A 62 -5.03 11.81 12.61
N ASN A 63 -5.42 11.16 11.51
CA ASN A 63 -6.75 10.57 11.34
C ASN A 63 -6.88 9.14 11.91
N ILE A 64 -5.90 8.68 12.71
CA ILE A 64 -5.94 7.41 13.47
C ILE A 64 -6.18 6.20 12.54
N THR A 65 -5.63 6.24 11.32
CA THR A 65 -5.74 5.09 10.40
C THR A 65 -4.79 3.96 10.81
N SER A 66 -5.13 2.71 10.47
CA SER A 66 -4.27 1.56 10.83
C SER A 66 -2.89 1.61 10.13
N GLU A 67 -1.84 1.12 10.78
CA GLU A 67 -0.49 1.08 10.20
C GLU A 67 -0.45 0.31 8.87
N ARG A 68 -1.23 -0.78 8.74
CA ARG A 68 -1.35 -1.53 7.49
C ARG A 68 -1.91 -0.66 6.37
N HIS A 69 -2.93 0.14 6.67
CA HIS A 69 -3.51 1.06 5.70
C HIS A 69 -2.50 2.14 5.28
N GLN A 70 -1.83 2.77 6.25
CA GLN A 70 -0.78 3.76 5.99
C GLN A 70 0.33 3.17 5.11
N ASN A 71 0.87 2.02 5.51
CA ASN A 71 1.96 1.34 4.82
C ASN A 71 1.60 1.00 3.36
N ASN A 72 0.41 0.45 3.14
CA ASN A 72 -0.01 0.10 1.79
C ASN A 72 -0.22 1.34 0.89
N ASN A 73 -0.77 2.43 1.44
CA ASN A 73 -0.86 3.70 0.71
C ASN A 73 0.53 4.22 0.34
N LEU A 74 1.44 4.32 1.31
CA LEU A 74 2.80 4.83 1.07
C LEU A 74 3.56 4.00 0.05
N LYS A 75 3.48 2.67 0.10
CA LYS A 75 4.11 1.80 -0.91
C LYS A 75 3.65 2.14 -2.33
N ALA A 76 2.35 2.37 -2.51
CA ALA A 76 1.80 2.71 -3.83
C ALA A 76 2.26 4.10 -4.30
N ILE A 77 2.25 5.11 -3.41
CA ILE A 77 2.65 6.48 -3.79
C ILE A 77 4.16 6.59 -4.00
N ILE A 78 4.99 5.94 -3.19
CA ILE A 78 6.44 5.88 -3.40
C ILE A 78 6.76 5.23 -4.75
N ALA A 79 6.16 4.08 -5.06
CA ALA A 79 6.37 3.42 -6.34
C ALA A 79 5.92 4.27 -7.54
N PHE A 80 4.86 5.05 -7.38
CA PHE A 80 4.42 6.00 -8.40
C PHE A 80 5.40 7.17 -8.55
N ALA A 81 5.88 7.73 -7.43
CA ALA A 81 6.86 8.82 -7.44
C ALA A 81 8.19 8.42 -8.07
N GLU A 82 8.66 7.19 -7.80
CA GLU A 82 9.81 6.60 -8.46
C GLU A 82 9.63 6.53 -9.97
N PHE A 83 8.45 6.12 -10.43
CA PHE A 83 8.11 6.04 -11.85
C PHE A 83 8.12 7.41 -12.53
N LEU A 84 7.65 8.46 -11.85
CA LEU A 84 7.66 9.84 -12.36
C LEU A 84 9.08 10.41 -12.51
N GLY A 85 10.03 9.91 -11.73
CA GLY A 85 11.42 10.34 -11.75
C GLY A 85 11.65 11.70 -11.05
N PRO A 86 12.87 12.27 -11.21
CA PRO A 86 13.28 13.49 -10.49
C PRO A 86 12.63 14.77 -11.04
N ASP A 87 12.25 14.80 -12.32
CA ASP A 87 11.86 16.04 -13.02
C ASP A 87 10.37 16.34 -12.93
N THR A 88 9.54 15.35 -12.57
CA THR A 88 8.08 15.50 -12.53
C THR A 88 7.57 15.54 -11.10
N THR A 89 6.82 16.59 -10.77
CA THR A 89 6.20 16.76 -9.44
C THR A 89 4.71 16.42 -9.47
N PHE A 90 4.15 16.00 -8.33
CA PHE A 90 2.71 15.70 -8.25
C PHE A 90 1.81 16.86 -8.66
N PRO A 91 2.07 18.13 -8.26
CA PRO A 91 1.22 19.25 -8.66
C PRO A 91 1.23 19.55 -10.17
N GLN A 92 2.28 19.16 -10.90
CA GLN A 92 2.36 19.35 -12.36
C GLN A 92 1.47 18.36 -13.14
N LEU A 93 0.97 17.31 -12.50
CA LEU A 93 0.13 16.32 -13.14
C LEU A 93 -1.28 16.86 -13.35
N THR A 94 -1.62 17.14 -14.60
CA THR A 94 -2.93 17.67 -15.02
C THR A 94 -3.73 16.67 -15.86
N THR A 95 -3.09 15.59 -16.32
CA THR A 95 -3.69 14.57 -17.19
C THR A 95 -3.53 13.17 -16.58
N SER A 96 -4.43 12.26 -16.97
CA SER A 96 -4.41 10.87 -16.51
C SER A 96 -3.27 10.03 -17.12
N ASP A 97 -2.57 10.54 -18.13
CA ASP A 97 -1.59 9.79 -18.95
C ASP A 97 -0.48 9.15 -18.11
N GLN A 98 0.15 9.91 -17.21
CA GLN A 98 1.23 9.39 -16.35
C GLN A 98 0.72 8.35 -15.35
N ILE A 99 -0.49 8.55 -14.81
CA ILE A 99 -1.12 7.57 -13.92
C ILE A 99 -1.41 6.28 -14.69
N THR A 100 -2.00 6.38 -15.88
CA THR A 100 -2.30 5.22 -16.73
C THR A 100 -1.02 4.49 -17.15
N LYS A 101 0.01 5.20 -17.61
CA LYS A 101 1.31 4.62 -17.97
C LYS A 101 1.93 3.87 -16.80
N PHE A 102 1.92 4.45 -15.60
CA PHE A 102 2.39 3.77 -14.40
C PHE A 102 1.58 2.51 -14.10
N LEU A 103 0.25 2.60 -14.11
CA LEU A 103 -0.60 1.46 -13.78
C LEU A 103 -0.46 0.33 -14.81
N ASP A 104 -0.26 0.68 -16.08
CA ASP A 104 -0.05 -0.29 -17.15
C ASP A 104 1.29 -1.04 -17.00
N THR A 105 2.28 -0.49 -16.28
CA THR A 105 3.48 -1.27 -15.88
C THR A 105 3.16 -2.45 -14.96
N LYS A 106 1.99 -2.46 -14.33
CA LYS A 106 1.53 -3.57 -13.47
C LYS A 106 0.81 -4.66 -14.25
N MET A 107 0.51 -4.41 -15.53
CA MET A 107 -0.13 -5.40 -16.39
C MET A 107 0.84 -6.54 -16.70
N LYS A 108 0.29 -7.75 -16.75
CA LYS A 108 1.01 -8.95 -17.18
C LYS A 108 0.35 -9.49 -18.43
N ALA A 109 1.16 -10.06 -19.33
CA ALA A 109 0.66 -10.75 -20.51
C ALA A 109 -0.19 -11.96 -20.09
N ASP A 110 -1.21 -12.29 -20.89
CA ASP A 110 -2.15 -13.39 -20.59
C ASP A 110 -1.45 -14.75 -20.44
N ILE A 111 -0.29 -14.94 -21.09
CA ILE A 111 0.53 -16.15 -20.95
C ILE A 111 1.11 -16.29 -19.52
N LEU A 112 1.44 -15.16 -18.88
CA LEU A 112 2.04 -15.13 -17.53
C LEU A 112 1.00 -15.00 -16.41
N ASP A 113 -0.20 -14.54 -16.73
CA ASP A 113 -1.30 -14.33 -15.77
C ASP A 113 -2.65 -14.57 -16.48
N PRO A 114 -3.01 -15.83 -16.76
CA PRO A 114 -4.25 -16.17 -17.46
C PRO A 114 -5.50 -15.72 -16.68
N ASP A 115 -5.40 -15.73 -15.35
CA ASP A 115 -6.41 -15.28 -14.40
C ASP A 115 -6.58 -13.74 -14.36
N LYS A 116 -5.67 -13.01 -15.01
CA LYS A 116 -5.57 -11.54 -14.96
C LYS A 116 -5.60 -10.99 -13.54
N ARG A 117 -4.91 -11.64 -12.60
CA ARG A 117 -4.74 -11.20 -11.20
C ARG A 117 -4.18 -9.79 -11.11
N TRP A 118 -3.39 -9.38 -12.11
CA TRP A 118 -2.88 -8.02 -12.25
C TRP A 118 -3.98 -6.95 -12.20
N ILE A 119 -5.23 -7.25 -12.57
CA ILE A 119 -6.37 -6.31 -12.47
C ILE A 119 -6.58 -5.86 -11.02
N THR A 120 -6.49 -6.79 -10.06
CA THR A 120 -6.62 -6.47 -8.63
C THR A 120 -5.49 -5.55 -8.18
N THR A 121 -4.26 -5.84 -8.58
CA THR A 121 -3.10 -4.98 -8.28
C THR A 121 -3.27 -3.61 -8.91
N TRP A 122 -3.64 -3.54 -10.19
CA TRP A 122 -3.88 -2.29 -10.92
C TRP A 122 -4.93 -1.43 -10.22
N ASN A 123 -6.06 -2.03 -9.82
CA ASN A 123 -7.12 -1.32 -9.10
C ASN A 123 -6.68 -0.87 -7.70
N ASP A 124 -5.95 -1.70 -6.95
CA ASP A 124 -5.45 -1.34 -5.61
C ASP A 124 -4.50 -0.13 -5.67
N TYR A 125 -3.57 -0.11 -6.63
CA TYR A 125 -2.71 1.06 -6.86
C TYR A 125 -3.52 2.29 -7.27
N LEU A 126 -4.49 2.14 -8.19
CA LEU A 126 -5.33 3.26 -8.62
C LEU A 126 -6.09 3.89 -7.46
N VAL A 127 -6.72 3.08 -6.59
CA VAL A 127 -7.48 3.57 -5.44
C VAL A 127 -6.59 4.37 -4.48
N ARG A 128 -5.36 3.92 -4.26
CA ARG A 128 -4.40 4.62 -3.39
C ARG A 128 -3.92 5.93 -4.00
N ILE A 129 -3.62 5.91 -5.31
CA ILE A 129 -3.24 7.12 -6.06
C ILE A 129 -4.39 8.14 -6.04
N LYS A 130 -5.64 7.70 -6.28
CA LYS A 130 -6.83 8.55 -6.15
C LYS A 130 -6.94 9.16 -4.76
N HIS A 131 -6.75 8.36 -3.71
CA HIS A 131 -6.83 8.85 -2.34
C HIS A 131 -5.80 9.94 -2.06
N PHE A 132 -4.56 9.74 -2.52
CA PHE A 132 -3.48 10.73 -2.39
C PHE A 132 -3.79 12.03 -3.14
N PHE A 133 -4.18 11.98 -4.41
CA PHE A 133 -4.48 13.21 -5.16
C PHE A 133 -5.74 13.92 -4.66
N ARG A 134 -6.73 13.17 -4.17
CA ARG A 134 -7.88 13.75 -3.47
C ARG A 134 -7.40 14.49 -2.21
N TRP A 135 -6.54 13.89 -1.40
CA TRP A 135 -5.96 14.60 -0.25
C TRP A 135 -5.19 15.86 -0.69
N LEU A 136 -4.25 15.73 -1.63
CA LEU A 136 -3.35 16.81 -2.05
C LEU A 136 -4.11 18.06 -2.50
N GLN A 137 -5.15 17.90 -3.34
CA GLN A 137 -5.92 19.05 -3.83
C GLN A 137 -6.80 19.70 -2.76
N ASN A 138 -7.44 18.89 -1.92
CA ASN A 138 -8.33 19.43 -0.89
C ASN A 138 -7.53 20.07 0.25
N GLU A 139 -6.33 19.56 0.54
CA GLU A 139 -5.44 20.17 1.52
C GLU A 139 -4.89 21.52 1.01
N ASN A 140 -4.44 21.60 -0.24
CA ASN A 140 -4.03 22.87 -0.85
C ASN A 140 -5.17 23.90 -0.82
N ALA A 141 -6.41 23.48 -1.13
CA ALA A 141 -7.57 24.36 -1.10
C ALA A 141 -7.93 24.88 0.30
N LYS A 142 -7.60 24.14 1.37
CA LYS A 142 -7.75 24.64 2.75
C LYS A 142 -6.78 25.77 3.04
N TRP A 143 -5.50 25.63 2.64
CA TRP A 143 -4.49 26.65 2.85
C TRP A 143 -4.83 27.96 2.14
N GLU A 144 -5.27 27.88 0.87
CA GLU A 144 -5.67 29.07 0.10
C GLU A 144 -6.86 29.82 0.71
N LYS A 145 -7.83 29.10 1.31
CA LYS A 145 -9.03 29.70 1.92
C LYS A 145 -8.85 30.09 3.38
N SER A 146 -7.80 29.62 4.04
CA SER A 146 -7.50 29.96 5.44
C SER A 146 -7.13 31.44 5.65
N GLY A 147 -6.84 32.17 4.56
CA GLY A 147 -6.68 33.63 4.57
C GLY A 147 -7.99 34.41 4.72
N ASP A 148 -9.15 33.79 4.46
CA ASP A 148 -10.47 34.38 4.70
C ASP A 148 -11.02 33.90 6.05
N ALA A 149 -11.37 34.85 6.91
CA ALA A 149 -11.74 34.65 8.33
C ALA A 149 -13.04 33.86 8.61
N HIS A 150 -13.52 33.07 7.64
CA HIS A 150 -14.74 32.27 7.74
C HIS A 150 -14.47 30.81 7.35
N TYR A 151 -13.52 30.16 8.04
CA TYR A 151 -13.18 28.75 7.79
C TYR A 151 -14.29 27.82 8.33
N THR A 152 -15.18 27.39 7.43
CA THR A 152 -15.96 26.18 7.67
C THR A 152 -15.03 24.98 7.59
N LEU A 153 -15.03 24.19 8.66
CA LEU A 153 -14.30 22.93 8.77
C LEU A 153 -14.76 22.01 7.60
N PHE A 154 -14.03 22.00 6.48
CA PHE A 154 -14.36 21.12 5.37
C PHE A 154 -14.27 19.68 5.86
N SER A 155 -15.43 19.02 5.98
CA SER A 155 -15.50 17.60 6.31
C SER A 155 -14.78 16.82 5.22
N THR A 156 -14.07 15.75 5.61
CA THR A 156 -13.43 14.83 4.64
C THR A 156 -14.45 14.17 3.71
N ALA A 157 -15.73 14.19 4.07
CA ALA A 157 -16.85 13.73 3.25
C ALA A 157 -17.06 14.57 1.98
N ASP A 158 -16.70 15.86 2.00
CA ASP A 158 -16.93 16.78 0.87
C ASP A 158 -15.75 16.82 -0.11
N TRP A 159 -14.71 16.01 0.13
CA TRP A 159 -13.50 16.03 -0.66
C TRP A 159 -13.73 15.52 -2.08
N LYS A 160 -13.40 16.38 -3.05
CA LYS A 160 -13.54 16.07 -4.46
C LYS A 160 -12.25 15.44 -5.00
N THR A 161 -12.41 14.38 -5.78
CA THR A 161 -11.28 13.78 -6.51
C THR A 161 -11.03 14.59 -7.78
N PRO A 162 -9.78 14.95 -8.10
CA PRO A 162 -9.46 15.59 -9.36
C PRO A 162 -9.93 14.78 -10.57
N VAL A 163 -10.43 15.47 -11.60
CA VAL A 163 -10.93 14.86 -12.84
C VAL A 163 -9.88 13.97 -13.50
N PHE A 164 -8.61 14.40 -13.53
CA PHE A 164 -7.52 13.62 -14.13
C PHE A 164 -7.19 12.33 -13.37
N ALA A 165 -7.48 12.29 -12.06
CA ALA A 165 -7.26 11.12 -11.23
C ALA A 165 -8.50 10.20 -11.22
N ASP A 166 -9.67 10.65 -11.68
CA ASP A 166 -10.92 9.89 -11.64
C ASP A 166 -11.05 8.82 -12.74
N ILE A 167 -10.04 7.97 -12.83
CA ILE A 167 -9.96 6.86 -13.78
C ILE A 167 -10.88 5.73 -13.31
N LYS A 168 -11.63 5.08 -14.22
CA LYS A 168 -12.50 3.94 -13.85
C LYS A 168 -11.67 2.69 -13.52
N THR A 169 -12.09 1.96 -12.49
CA THR A 169 -11.50 0.66 -12.16
C THR A 169 -11.79 -0.36 -13.26
N LYS A 170 -10.86 -1.28 -13.48
CA LYS A 170 -11.05 -2.40 -14.40
C LYS A 170 -11.94 -3.46 -13.74
N ARG A 171 -12.87 -4.04 -14.49
CA ARG A 171 -13.73 -5.13 -13.99
C ARG A 171 -12.91 -6.41 -13.87
N THR A 172 -12.96 -7.03 -12.69
CA THR A 172 -12.35 -8.33 -12.45
C THR A 172 -13.13 -9.42 -13.20
N LYS A 173 -12.42 -10.33 -13.87
CA LYS A 173 -13.02 -11.48 -14.57
C LYS A 173 -13.25 -12.71 -13.69
N ARG A 174 -12.77 -12.70 -12.45
CA ARG A 174 -12.93 -13.83 -11.50
C ARG A 174 -14.40 -13.99 -11.10
N LEU A 175 -14.99 -15.10 -11.50
CA LEU A 175 -16.15 -15.72 -10.87
C LEU A 175 -15.58 -16.67 -9.82
N SER A 176 -15.64 -16.30 -8.53
CA SER A 176 -15.08 -17.06 -7.40
C SER A 176 -13.55 -17.33 -7.49
N PRO A 177 -12.82 -17.35 -6.35
CA PRO A 177 -11.45 -17.87 -6.30
C PRO A 177 -11.40 -19.40 -6.17
N TYR A 178 -12.53 -20.05 -5.91
CA TYR A 178 -12.66 -21.50 -5.74
C TYR A 178 -13.48 -22.08 -6.89
N ASP A 179 -12.99 -23.17 -7.47
CA ASP A 179 -13.85 -24.05 -8.27
C ASP A 179 -14.92 -24.69 -7.38
N ASP A 180 -16.07 -25.07 -7.94
CA ASP A 180 -17.17 -25.68 -7.17
C ASP A 180 -16.73 -26.94 -6.39
N ASN A 181 -15.66 -27.60 -6.84
CA ASN A 181 -15.07 -28.79 -6.21
C ASN A 181 -13.99 -28.48 -5.15
N GLU A 182 -13.60 -27.22 -4.96
CA GLU A 182 -12.63 -26.79 -3.94
C GLU A 182 -13.29 -26.32 -2.64
N ILE A 183 -14.62 -26.17 -2.66
CA ILE A 183 -15.42 -25.84 -1.49
C ILE A 183 -15.81 -27.17 -0.84
N TRP A 184 -15.41 -27.38 0.40
CA TRP A 184 -15.81 -28.59 1.13
C TRP A 184 -17.32 -28.73 1.14
N ASP A 185 -17.85 -29.94 1.06
CA ASP A 185 -19.25 -30.17 1.37
C ASP A 185 -19.47 -30.42 2.89
N LEU A 186 -20.73 -30.51 3.30
CA LEU A 186 -21.08 -30.72 4.70
C LEU A 186 -20.53 -32.06 5.25
N GLU A 187 -20.42 -33.09 4.41
CA GLU A 187 -19.95 -34.41 4.83
C GLU A 187 -18.42 -34.44 4.95
N GLU A 188 -17.70 -33.73 4.07
CA GLU A 188 -16.28 -33.48 4.18
C GLU A 188 -15.95 -32.70 5.45
N LEU A 189 -16.70 -31.62 5.75
CA LEU A 189 -16.55 -30.87 7.01
C LEU A 189 -16.78 -31.76 8.24
N LYS A 190 -17.86 -32.54 8.26
CA LYS A 190 -18.14 -33.48 9.37
C LYS A 190 -17.04 -34.52 9.53
N THR A 191 -16.44 -34.94 8.42
CA THR A 191 -15.32 -35.89 8.44
C THR A 191 -14.10 -35.26 9.10
N VAL A 192 -13.71 -34.04 8.70
CA VAL A 192 -12.57 -33.31 9.29
C VAL A 192 -12.79 -33.01 10.78
N ILE A 193 -13.99 -32.57 11.17
CA ILE A 193 -14.33 -32.23 12.57
C ILE A 193 -14.19 -33.45 13.50
N LYS A 194 -14.41 -34.68 13.02
CA LYS A 194 -14.21 -35.89 13.84
C LYS A 194 -12.74 -36.04 14.26
N TYR A 195 -11.81 -35.71 13.38
CA TYR A 195 -10.37 -35.87 13.60
C TYR A 195 -9.69 -34.70 14.31
N GLU A 196 -10.34 -33.54 14.43
CA GLU A 196 -9.84 -32.43 15.24
C GLU A 196 -9.84 -32.82 16.74
N PRO A 197 -8.73 -32.70 17.49
CA PRO A 197 -8.72 -33.07 18.91
C PRO A 197 -9.32 -32.00 19.83
N HIS A 198 -9.26 -30.72 19.47
CA HIS A 198 -9.65 -29.63 20.37
C HIS A 198 -11.09 -29.16 20.14
N LYS A 199 -11.90 -29.19 21.20
CA LYS A 199 -13.31 -28.74 21.19
C LYS A 199 -13.49 -27.30 20.66
N ARG A 200 -12.57 -26.39 20.99
CA ARG A 200 -12.59 -25.01 20.50
C ARG A 200 -12.45 -24.94 18.98
N ASN A 201 -11.54 -25.71 18.41
CA ASN A 201 -11.28 -25.73 16.97
C ASN A 201 -12.47 -26.38 16.23
N LYS A 202 -13.08 -27.43 16.79
CA LYS A 202 -14.34 -27.99 16.26
C LYS A 202 -15.44 -26.94 16.17
N ALA A 203 -15.68 -26.24 17.28
CA ALA A 203 -16.69 -25.19 17.32
C ALA A 203 -16.39 -24.07 16.31
N ALA A 204 -15.12 -23.65 16.20
CA ALA A 204 -14.71 -22.65 15.22
C ALA A 204 -14.95 -23.12 13.77
N LEU A 205 -14.57 -24.34 13.42
CA LEU A 205 -14.79 -24.91 12.08
C LEU A 205 -16.28 -25.03 11.74
N SER A 206 -17.13 -25.44 12.70
CA SER A 206 -18.58 -25.48 12.50
C SER A 206 -19.19 -24.09 12.31
N LEU A 207 -18.76 -23.10 13.10
CA LEU A 207 -19.28 -21.73 13.01
C LEU A 207 -18.88 -21.05 11.70
N LEU A 208 -17.64 -21.25 11.24
CA LEU A 208 -17.15 -20.68 9.97
C LEU A 208 -17.88 -21.23 8.75
N TRP A 209 -18.47 -22.42 8.84
CA TRP A 209 -19.27 -23.00 7.77
C TRP A 209 -20.73 -22.50 7.75
N ASP A 210 -21.30 -22.21 8.91
CA ASP A 210 -22.71 -21.77 9.08
C ASP A 210 -22.91 -20.26 8.81
N SER A 211 -21.85 -19.55 8.39
CA SER A 211 -21.80 -18.09 8.18
C SER A 211 -22.16 -17.66 6.77
#